data_AF-A0A2T4API6-F1
#
_entry.id   AF-A0A2T4API6-F1
#
_cell.length_a   1.000
_cell.length_b   1.000
_cell.length_c   1.000
_cell.angle_alpha   90.00
_cell.angle_beta   90.00
_cell.angle_gamma   90.00
#
_symmetry.space_group_name_H-M   'P 1'
#
loop_
_entity.id
_entity.type
_entity.pdbx_description
1 polymer ?
#
loop_
_entity_poly.entity_id
_entity_poly.type
_entity_poly.pdbx_seq_one_letter_code
_entity_poly.pdbx_strand_id
1 'polypeptide(L)'
;MADSELRQRKQPDAAEATSPAKKKSSKSKVEDEDAYSPWLDVLRVISFLFVASCALSYWISNGESFFWGMRNKPNYLRVDWWKAQWQGPIYLTPEQLAAYDGKDPSKPVYVAINGTIFDVSLGRHIYGPGGSYNYFAGCDAARAFVTGCFAEDRTPDMRGVEDMFLPLDDPETDAQWTTAEMKEMKEMELIRAQRQVHDALKHWVNFFGNSKKYHKVGYVKREKNWLEKQPRRELCAPAQQGRSKRKPRHSKEEK
;
A
#
# COMPACT_ATOMS: atom_id res chain seq x y z
N MET A 1 -88.73 -49.90 33.27
CA MET A 1 -88.72 -48.88 32.20
C MET A 1 -87.28 -48.46 31.97
N ALA A 2 -86.97 -47.81 30.84
CA ALA A 2 -85.59 -47.63 30.39
C ALA A 2 -85.24 -46.16 30.19
N ASP A 3 -83.99 -45.83 30.49
CA ASP A 3 -83.17 -44.77 29.89
C ASP A 3 -81.71 -45.27 30.01
N SER A 4 -80.84 -45.27 28.99
CA SER A 4 -80.57 -44.31 27.90
C SER A 4 -79.88 -43.03 28.43
N GLU A 5 -78.71 -42.60 27.96
CA GLU A 5 -77.96 -42.91 26.72
C GLU A 5 -76.41 -43.00 26.91
N LEU A 6 -75.73 -43.58 25.90
CA LEU A 6 -74.39 -43.24 25.30
C LEU A 6 -73.24 -42.66 26.18
N ARG A 7 -71.93 -42.96 25.97
CA ARG A 7 -71.24 -43.71 24.89
C ARG A 7 -69.82 -44.20 25.31
N GLN A 8 -69.53 -45.48 25.04
CA GLN A 8 -68.22 -46.09 24.70
C GLN A 8 -66.91 -45.72 25.45
N ARG A 9 -66.40 -46.69 26.24
CA ARG A 9 -65.09 -47.42 26.12
C ARG A 9 -63.88 -46.70 25.46
N LYS A 10 -62.61 -46.86 25.89
CA LYS A 10 -61.97 -47.86 26.81
C LYS A 10 -60.56 -47.39 27.25
N GLN A 11 -60.12 -47.72 28.47
CA GLN A 11 -58.73 -47.67 28.98
C GLN A 11 -58.11 -49.11 29.00
N PRO A 12 -56.85 -49.39 29.48
CA PRO A 12 -55.83 -48.55 30.14
C PRO A 12 -54.59 -48.35 29.20
N ASP A 13 -53.28 -48.45 29.49
CA ASP A 13 -52.49 -48.94 30.64
C ASP A 13 -51.00 -48.46 30.60
N ALA A 14 -50.20 -48.85 31.60
CA ALA A 14 -48.80 -48.48 31.92
C ALA A 14 -48.60 -47.02 32.38
N ALA A 15 -48.40 -46.74 33.68
CA ALA A 15 -47.17 -46.95 34.48
C ALA A 15 -46.01 -46.04 34.01
N GLU A 16 -45.35 -45.27 34.87
CA GLU A 16 -44.86 -45.62 36.21
C GLU A 16 -45.00 -44.48 37.25
N ALA A 17 -45.00 -44.82 38.55
CA ALA A 17 -44.91 -43.88 39.66
C ALA A 17 -43.66 -44.22 40.51
N THR A 18 -42.96 -43.28 41.13
CA THR A 18 -43.36 -42.76 42.45
C THR A 18 -42.53 -41.54 42.89
N SER A 19 -43.14 -40.69 43.72
CA SER A 19 -42.48 -39.62 44.50
C SER A 19 -41.85 -40.20 45.80
N PRO A 20 -41.00 -39.49 46.60
CA PRO A 20 -41.50 -38.35 47.42
C PRO A 20 -40.50 -37.26 47.91
N ALA A 21 -41.11 -36.18 48.41
CA ALA A 21 -40.72 -35.35 49.58
C ALA A 21 -39.40 -34.53 49.62
N LYS A 22 -39.53 -33.32 50.20
CA LYS A 22 -38.43 -32.41 50.58
C LYS A 22 -37.92 -32.69 51.99
N LYS A 23 -36.63 -32.45 52.25
CA LYS A 23 -36.12 -32.01 53.57
C LYS A 23 -35.21 -30.79 53.39
N LYS A 24 -35.28 -29.84 54.32
CA LYS A 24 -34.29 -28.76 54.49
C LYS A 24 -33.25 -29.22 55.52
N SER A 25 -31.97 -29.01 55.26
CA SER A 25 -30.92 -29.05 56.28
C SER A 25 -29.81 -28.05 55.97
N SER A 26 -29.28 -27.45 57.02
CA SER A 26 -28.43 -26.27 57.07
C SER A 26 -26.96 -26.45 56.66
N LYS A 27 -26.48 -25.51 55.84
CA LYS A 27 -25.26 -24.69 56.08
C LYS A 27 -23.88 -25.39 56.24
N SER A 28 -23.20 -25.56 55.10
CA SER A 28 -21.74 -25.46 54.92
C SER A 28 -21.49 -24.95 53.49
N LYS A 29 -21.32 -23.64 53.24
CA LYS A 29 -20.03 -22.92 53.10
C LYS A 29 -18.78 -23.80 53.22
N VAL A 30 -17.80 -23.56 52.33
CA VAL A 30 -16.51 -24.29 52.15
C VAL A 30 -16.71 -25.59 51.35
N GLU A 31 -16.08 -25.83 50.19
CA GLU A 31 -15.31 -24.96 49.26
C GLU A 31 -16.00 -24.86 47.87
N ASP A 32 -15.90 -23.69 47.21
CA ASP A 32 -15.86 -23.63 45.74
C ASP A 32 -14.37 -23.69 45.36
N GLU A 33 -13.81 -24.88 45.11
CA GLU A 33 -12.39 -25.00 44.75
C GLU A 33 -12.11 -24.32 43.40
N ASP A 34 -11.07 -23.48 43.36
CA ASP A 34 -10.63 -22.78 42.16
C ASP A 34 -10.37 -23.77 41.01
N ALA A 35 -11.13 -23.63 39.92
CA ALA A 35 -11.02 -24.47 38.74
C ALA A 35 -9.66 -24.26 38.04
N TYR A 36 -8.65 -25.02 38.50
CA TYR A 36 -7.26 -24.92 38.07
C TYR A 36 -7.15 -25.01 36.55
N SER A 37 -6.73 -23.89 35.94
CA SER A 37 -6.63 -23.75 34.49
C SER A 37 -5.17 -23.53 34.10
N PRO A 38 -4.48 -24.59 33.63
CA PRO A 38 -3.10 -24.48 33.15
C PRO A 38 -2.90 -23.39 32.10
N TRP A 39 -3.93 -23.07 31.31
CA TRP A 39 -3.91 -21.96 30.36
C TRP A 39 -3.81 -20.59 31.04
N LEU A 40 -4.49 -20.37 32.17
CA LEU A 40 -4.36 -19.12 32.92
C LEU A 40 -2.97 -18.98 33.54
N ASP A 41 -2.40 -20.06 34.08
CA ASP A 41 -1.05 -20.02 34.66
C ASP A 41 0.06 -19.92 33.61
N VAL A 42 -0.08 -20.58 32.45
CA VAL A 42 0.80 -20.35 31.30
C VAL A 42 0.72 -18.89 30.83
N LEU A 43 -0.48 -18.30 30.75
CA LEU A 43 -0.65 -16.88 30.39
C LEU A 43 -0.09 -15.91 31.47
N ARG A 44 -0.25 -16.22 32.77
CA ARG A 44 0.36 -15.49 33.89
C ARG A 44 1.90 -15.54 33.82
N VAL A 45 2.48 -16.71 33.59
CA VAL A 45 3.95 -16.87 33.47
C VAL A 45 4.49 -16.17 32.22
N ILE A 46 3.84 -16.33 31.07
CA ILE A 46 4.26 -15.66 29.82
C ILE A 46 4.14 -14.14 29.96
N SER A 47 3.06 -13.60 30.53
CA SER A 47 2.90 -12.16 30.74
C SER A 47 3.90 -11.61 31.76
N PHE A 48 4.18 -12.34 32.84
CA PHE A 48 5.23 -11.97 33.81
C PHE A 48 6.62 -11.94 33.16
N LEU A 49 7.00 -12.98 32.39
CA LEU A 49 8.27 -13.03 31.67
C LEU A 49 8.37 -11.94 30.59
N PHE A 50 7.27 -11.60 29.92
CA PHE A 50 7.22 -10.50 28.96
C PHE A 50 7.43 -9.14 29.64
N VAL A 51 6.75 -8.87 30.75
CA VAL A 51 6.93 -7.63 31.53
C VAL A 51 8.34 -7.55 32.11
N ALA A 52 8.87 -8.65 32.66
CA ALA A 52 10.25 -8.72 33.16
C ALA A 52 11.28 -8.48 32.04
N SER A 53 11.07 -9.03 30.85
CA SER A 53 11.92 -8.79 29.67
C SER A 53 11.86 -7.32 29.21
N CYS A 54 10.68 -6.70 29.20
CA CYS A 54 10.53 -5.28 28.85
C CYS A 54 11.16 -4.35 29.90
N ALA A 55 11.04 -4.68 31.19
CA ALA A 55 11.65 -3.94 32.29
C ALA A 55 13.19 -4.07 32.30
N LEU A 56 13.70 -5.29 32.08
CA LEU A 56 15.14 -5.56 31.97
C LEU A 56 15.73 -4.87 30.73
N SER A 57 15.04 -4.90 29.59
CA SER A 57 15.37 -4.11 28.40
C SER A 57 15.45 -2.62 28.73
N TYR A 58 14.44 -2.06 29.42
CA TYR A 58 14.39 -0.64 29.75
C TYR A 58 15.54 -0.23 30.68
N TRP A 59 15.84 -1.05 31.69
CA TRP A 59 16.96 -0.83 32.61
C TRP A 59 18.32 -0.88 31.90
N ILE A 60 18.57 -1.91 31.08
CA ILE A 60 19.81 -2.04 30.30
C ILE A 60 19.95 -0.94 29.25
N SER A 61 18.83 -0.46 28.69
CA SER A 61 18.80 0.63 27.69
C SER A 61 18.88 2.04 28.30
N ASN A 62 19.14 2.21 29.62
CA ASN A 62 19.04 3.51 30.31
C ASN A 62 17.74 4.29 30.02
N GLY A 63 16.63 3.56 29.84
CA GLY A 63 15.31 4.11 29.53
C GLY A 63 14.98 4.29 28.05
N GLU A 64 15.92 4.08 27.12
CA GLU A 64 15.67 4.32 25.68
C GLU A 64 14.74 3.28 25.02
N SER A 65 14.62 2.05 25.55
CA SER A 65 13.84 1.01 24.88
C SER A 65 13.26 -0.10 25.77
N PHE A 66 11.99 -0.42 25.55
CA PHE A 66 11.30 -1.61 26.11
C PHE A 66 11.50 -2.89 25.26
N PHE A 67 12.18 -2.80 24.12
CA PHE A 67 12.30 -3.89 23.14
C PHE A 67 13.74 -4.01 22.59
N TRP A 68 14.69 -4.22 23.51
CA TRP A 68 16.08 -4.64 23.27
C TRP A 68 16.81 -3.85 22.18
N GLY A 69 16.70 -2.53 22.21
CA GLY A 69 17.46 -1.61 21.36
C GLY A 69 17.19 -1.73 19.86
N MET A 70 16.08 -2.35 19.43
CA MET A 70 15.77 -2.60 18.01
C MET A 70 15.76 -1.30 17.18
N ARG A 71 16.88 -1.02 16.51
CA ARG A 71 17.09 0.15 15.64
C ARG A 71 16.10 0.21 14.47
N ASN A 72 15.77 -0.95 13.89
CA ASN A 72 14.82 -1.10 12.78
C ASN A 72 13.59 -1.92 13.21
N LYS A 73 12.70 -1.32 14.02
CA LYS A 73 11.46 -1.98 14.45
C LYS A 73 10.57 -2.35 13.25
N PRO A 74 10.06 -3.59 13.14
CA PRO A 74 9.10 -3.97 12.10
C PRO A 74 7.80 -3.15 12.23
N ASN A 75 7.06 -3.00 11.14
CA ASN A 75 5.97 -2.01 11.05
C ASN A 75 4.88 -2.21 12.10
N TYR A 76 4.50 -3.45 12.42
CA TYR A 76 3.50 -3.77 13.46
C TYR A 76 3.95 -3.43 14.90
N LEU A 77 5.23 -3.13 15.15
CA LEU A 77 5.73 -2.61 16.43
C LEU A 77 5.86 -1.08 16.46
N ARG A 78 5.38 -0.38 15.42
CA ARG A 78 5.32 1.09 15.39
C ARG A 78 3.89 1.54 15.65
N VAL A 79 3.69 2.29 16.72
CA VAL A 79 2.38 2.87 17.07
C VAL A 79 1.83 3.69 15.90
N ASP A 80 2.69 4.40 15.19
CA ASP A 80 2.30 5.30 14.10
C ASP A 80 1.89 4.56 12.82
N TRP A 81 2.31 3.30 12.63
CA TRP A 81 1.80 2.44 11.56
C TRP A 81 0.35 2.00 11.85
N TRP A 82 0.04 1.67 13.11
CA TRP A 82 -1.34 1.37 13.52
C TRP A 82 -2.24 2.62 13.46
N LYS A 83 -1.74 3.78 13.91
CA LYS A 83 -2.45 5.07 13.71
C LYS A 83 -2.77 5.29 12.24
N ALA A 84 -1.79 5.13 11.34
CA ALA A 84 -1.97 5.30 9.90
C ALA A 84 -2.84 4.22 9.22
N GLN A 85 -3.17 3.12 9.92
CA GLN A 85 -4.08 2.08 9.43
C GLN A 85 -5.53 2.30 9.91
N TRP A 86 -5.74 3.01 11.01
CA TRP A 86 -7.06 3.37 11.54
C TRP A 86 -7.50 4.79 11.17
N GLN A 87 -6.54 5.69 10.90
CA GLN A 87 -6.78 6.96 10.25
C GLN A 87 -6.94 6.72 8.74
N GLY A 88 -7.91 7.39 8.12
CA GLY A 88 -8.18 7.26 6.68
C GLY A 88 -7.01 7.77 5.80
N PRO A 89 -7.07 7.55 4.48
CA PRO A 89 -6.02 7.97 3.56
C PRO A 89 -5.74 9.47 3.68
N ILE A 90 -4.47 9.83 3.82
CA ILE A 90 -4.06 11.24 3.94
C ILE A 90 -4.21 11.97 2.59
N TYR A 91 -4.55 13.25 2.62
CA TYR A 91 -4.67 14.10 1.43
C TYR A 91 -3.74 15.31 1.56
N LEU A 92 -2.54 15.21 0.98
CA LEU A 92 -1.52 16.27 1.04
C LEU A 92 -1.50 17.07 -0.26
N THR A 93 -1.37 18.40 -0.19
CA THR A 93 -1.00 19.21 -1.36
C THR A 93 0.47 18.99 -1.74
N PRO A 94 0.94 19.43 -2.93
CA PRO A 94 2.34 19.28 -3.32
C PRO A 94 3.31 19.97 -2.35
N GLU A 95 2.93 21.12 -1.79
CA GLU A 95 3.73 21.87 -0.81
C GLU A 95 3.78 21.14 0.54
N GLN A 96 2.67 20.53 0.96
CA GLN A 96 2.63 19.70 2.17
C GLN A 96 3.42 18.40 2.00
N LEU A 97 3.40 17.79 0.81
CA LEU A 97 4.19 16.60 0.50
C LEU A 97 5.70 16.91 0.58
N ALA A 98 6.14 18.09 0.14
CA ALA A 98 7.54 18.52 0.18
C ALA A 98 8.14 18.54 1.60
N ALA A 99 7.32 18.64 2.65
CA ALA A 99 7.78 18.54 4.04
C ALA A 99 8.20 17.11 4.48
N TYR A 100 8.01 16.11 3.62
CA TYR A 100 8.34 14.69 3.83
C TYR A 100 9.49 14.20 2.93
N ASP A 101 10.42 15.11 2.59
CA ASP A 101 11.66 14.83 1.84
C ASP A 101 12.70 13.99 2.61
N GLY A 102 12.41 13.66 3.87
CA GLY A 102 13.23 12.82 4.71
C GLY A 102 14.40 13.50 5.42
N LYS A 103 14.64 14.80 5.21
CA LYS A 103 15.67 15.57 5.94
C LYS A 103 15.45 15.58 7.45
N ASP A 104 14.20 15.76 7.86
CA ASP A 104 13.76 15.70 9.25
C ASP A 104 13.67 14.23 9.71
N PRO A 105 14.54 13.75 10.63
CA PRO A 105 14.55 12.35 11.04
C PRO A 105 13.28 11.91 11.78
N SER A 106 12.53 12.85 12.37
CA SER A 106 11.29 12.56 13.11
C SER A 106 10.11 12.24 12.20
N LYS A 107 10.15 12.74 10.95
CA LYS A 107 9.08 12.56 9.96
C LYS A 107 9.29 11.29 9.12
N PRO A 108 8.21 10.65 8.62
CA PRO A 108 8.32 9.64 7.58
C PRO A 108 8.84 10.24 6.27
N VAL A 109 9.35 9.38 5.38
CA VAL A 109 9.75 9.75 4.02
C VAL A 109 8.64 9.34 3.07
N TYR A 110 8.10 10.28 2.30
CA TYR A 110 7.03 10.01 1.33
C TYR A 110 7.50 10.20 -0.10
N VAL A 111 7.06 9.29 -0.99
CA VAL A 111 7.18 9.41 -2.45
C VAL A 111 5.76 9.29 -3.02
N ALA A 112 5.40 10.16 -3.96
CA ALA A 112 4.17 10.00 -4.71
C ALA A 112 4.43 9.54 -6.15
N ILE A 113 3.51 8.75 -6.69
CA ILE A 113 3.48 8.33 -8.09
C ILE A 113 2.02 8.36 -8.55
N ASN A 114 1.76 9.08 -9.63
CA ASN A 114 0.44 9.19 -10.26
C ASN A 114 -0.66 9.57 -9.26
N GLY A 115 -0.37 10.56 -8.40
CA GLY A 115 -1.25 11.03 -7.34
C GLY A 115 -1.41 10.12 -6.13
N THR A 116 -0.79 8.93 -6.08
CA THR A 116 -0.84 8.04 -4.90
C THR A 116 0.43 8.20 -4.05
N ILE A 117 0.29 8.40 -2.74
CA ILE A 117 1.40 8.61 -1.80
C ILE A 117 1.75 7.28 -1.11
N PHE A 118 3.05 6.95 -1.09
CA PHE A 118 3.62 5.78 -0.44
C PHE A 118 4.62 6.17 0.66
N ASP A 119 4.55 5.51 1.81
CA ASP A 119 5.58 5.53 2.84
C ASP A 119 6.79 4.69 2.41
N VAL A 120 7.92 5.36 2.25
CA VAL A 120 9.22 4.77 1.89
C VAL A 120 10.24 4.89 3.03
N SER A 121 9.81 5.15 4.27
CA SER A 121 10.69 5.29 5.44
C SER A 121 11.56 4.05 5.70
N LEU A 122 11.08 2.85 5.37
CA LEU A 122 11.87 1.59 5.36
C LEU A 122 13.05 1.62 4.36
N GLY A 123 13.02 2.53 3.39
CA GLY A 123 14.07 2.82 2.42
C GLY A 123 14.73 4.19 2.65
N ARG A 124 14.78 4.73 3.89
CA ARG A 124 15.38 6.06 4.16
C ARG A 124 16.84 6.20 3.71
N HIS A 125 17.61 5.11 3.63
CA HIS A 125 18.97 5.10 3.07
C HIS A 125 19.02 5.23 1.52
N ILE A 126 17.88 5.06 0.84
CA ILE A 126 17.71 5.18 -0.62
C ILE A 126 17.05 6.51 -0.99
N TYR A 127 16.00 6.90 -0.26
CA TYR A 127 15.18 8.09 -0.55
C TYR A 127 15.44 9.29 0.37
N GLY A 128 16.15 9.12 1.48
CA GLY A 128 16.55 10.23 2.36
C GLY A 128 17.78 10.97 1.84
N PRO A 129 18.24 12.02 2.56
CA PRO A 129 19.43 12.79 2.17
C PRO A 129 20.66 11.91 1.93
N GLY A 130 21.36 12.14 0.82
CA GLY A 130 22.52 11.34 0.41
C GLY A 130 22.19 10.01 -0.28
N GLY A 131 20.92 9.55 -0.26
CA GLY A 131 20.48 8.39 -1.03
C GLY A 131 20.37 8.68 -2.53
N SER A 132 20.63 7.69 -3.38
CA SER A 132 20.64 7.84 -4.85
C SER A 132 19.28 8.18 -5.47
N TYR A 133 18.19 7.97 -4.74
CA TYR A 133 16.82 8.28 -5.15
C TYR A 133 16.18 9.38 -4.29
N ASN A 134 17.00 10.20 -3.61
CA ASN A 134 16.54 11.32 -2.79
C ASN A 134 15.68 12.34 -3.54
N TYR A 135 15.90 12.50 -4.85
CA TYR A 135 15.09 13.36 -5.71
C TYR A 135 13.59 13.02 -5.68
N PHE A 136 13.21 11.77 -5.39
CA PHE A 136 11.79 11.38 -5.36
C PHE A 136 11.09 11.71 -4.04
N ALA A 137 11.84 11.95 -2.96
CA ALA A 137 11.24 12.24 -1.67
C ALA A 137 10.57 13.63 -1.66
N GLY A 138 9.40 13.68 -1.05
CA GLY A 138 8.58 14.89 -0.93
C GLY A 138 7.91 15.37 -2.23
N CYS A 139 7.95 14.60 -3.33
CA CYS A 139 7.30 14.99 -4.59
C CYS A 139 6.52 13.83 -5.25
N ASP A 140 5.68 14.17 -6.23
CA ASP A 140 5.17 13.18 -7.19
C ASP A 140 6.09 13.11 -8.39
N ALA A 141 6.79 12.00 -8.53
CA ALA A 141 7.88 11.81 -9.48
C ALA A 141 7.48 10.96 -10.70
N ALA A 142 6.18 10.84 -11.00
CA ALA A 142 5.66 9.95 -12.04
C ALA A 142 6.36 10.13 -13.41
N ARG A 143 6.66 11.38 -13.81
CA ARG A 143 7.39 11.66 -15.05
C ARG A 143 8.82 11.13 -14.99
N ALA A 144 9.60 11.48 -13.96
CA ALA A 144 10.98 11.03 -13.80
C ALA A 144 11.15 9.50 -13.70
N PHE A 145 10.17 8.78 -13.16
CA PHE A 145 10.17 7.31 -13.18
C PHE A 145 10.06 6.74 -14.61
N VAL A 146 9.42 7.46 -15.54
CA VAL A 146 9.28 7.04 -16.95
C VAL A 146 10.39 7.60 -17.83
N THR A 147 10.81 8.86 -17.65
CA THR A 147 11.88 9.50 -18.45
C THR A 147 13.30 9.17 -17.98
N GLY A 148 13.46 8.61 -16.77
CA GLY A 148 14.77 8.36 -16.15
C GLY A 148 15.46 9.61 -15.58
N CYS A 149 14.87 10.80 -15.73
CA CYS A 149 15.50 12.08 -15.43
C CYS A 149 15.20 12.56 -14.01
N PHE A 150 15.80 11.88 -13.03
CA PHE A 150 15.40 11.95 -11.61
C PHE A 150 15.42 13.34 -10.98
N ALA A 151 16.39 14.19 -11.34
CA ALA A 151 16.54 15.54 -10.78
C ALA A 151 15.59 16.58 -11.42
N GLU A 152 15.30 16.43 -12.72
CA GLU A 152 14.59 17.42 -13.52
C GLU A 152 13.07 17.17 -13.54
N ASP A 153 12.66 15.92 -13.78
CA ASP A 153 11.27 15.52 -14.01
C ASP A 153 10.51 15.16 -12.72
N ARG A 154 10.74 15.94 -11.67
CA ARG A 154 10.08 15.85 -10.35
C ARG A 154 8.63 16.36 -10.39
N THR A 155 7.84 15.83 -11.34
CA THR A 155 6.48 16.25 -11.65
C THR A 155 5.61 15.04 -12.06
N PRO A 156 4.28 15.10 -11.86
CA PRO A 156 3.33 14.14 -12.41
C PRO A 156 2.83 14.47 -13.82
N ASP A 157 3.34 15.52 -14.47
CA ASP A 157 2.95 15.87 -15.84
C ASP A 157 3.53 14.90 -16.88
N MET A 158 2.67 14.08 -17.48
CA MET A 158 3.06 13.08 -18.49
C MET A 158 2.99 13.60 -19.94
N ARG A 159 2.61 14.87 -20.19
CA ARG A 159 2.54 15.44 -21.54
C ARG A 159 3.93 15.54 -22.18
N GLY A 160 4.08 15.10 -23.43
CA GLY A 160 5.38 15.08 -24.12
C GLY A 160 6.32 13.96 -23.68
N VAL A 161 5.88 13.02 -22.82
CA VAL A 161 6.68 11.81 -22.54
C VAL A 161 6.54 10.81 -23.70
N GLU A 162 5.46 10.90 -24.47
CA GLU A 162 5.27 10.19 -25.73
C GLU A 162 6.36 10.50 -26.76
N ASP A 163 6.91 11.71 -26.75
CA ASP A 163 7.99 12.13 -27.65
C ASP A 163 9.25 11.26 -27.48
N MET A 164 9.49 10.66 -26.31
CA MET A 164 10.64 9.79 -26.02
C MET A 164 10.57 8.46 -26.79
N PHE A 165 9.36 8.01 -27.11
CA PHE A 165 9.11 6.78 -27.87
C PHE A 165 8.85 7.03 -29.36
N LEU A 166 8.73 8.31 -29.77
CA LEU A 166 8.60 8.69 -31.17
C LEU A 166 9.99 8.77 -31.84
N PRO A 167 10.19 8.13 -33.01
CA PRO A 167 11.41 8.28 -33.78
C PRO A 167 11.73 9.75 -34.09
N LEU A 168 13.00 10.03 -34.34
CA LEU A 168 13.42 11.27 -34.98
C LEU A 168 13.11 11.19 -36.47
N ASP A 169 12.40 12.20 -36.96
CA ASP A 169 12.17 12.40 -38.39
C ASP A 169 13.48 12.71 -39.12
N ASP A 170 13.61 12.18 -40.33
CA ASP A 170 14.86 12.18 -41.10
C ASP A 170 14.55 12.32 -42.61
N PRO A 171 15.03 13.37 -43.31
CA PRO A 171 14.60 13.63 -44.69
C PRO A 171 14.94 12.53 -45.70
N GLU A 172 16.06 11.81 -45.53
CA GLU A 172 16.47 10.72 -46.43
C GLU A 172 15.64 9.45 -46.21
N THR A 173 15.25 9.21 -44.96
CA THR A 173 14.39 8.09 -44.58
C THR A 173 12.93 8.38 -44.95
N ASP A 174 12.41 9.53 -44.55
CA ASP A 174 10.99 9.90 -44.70
C ASP A 174 10.57 10.07 -46.17
N ALA A 175 11.52 10.34 -47.08
CA ALA A 175 11.29 10.36 -48.53
C ALA A 175 10.97 8.98 -49.16
N GLN A 176 11.10 7.87 -48.40
CA GLN A 176 10.86 6.50 -48.88
C GLN A 176 9.37 6.09 -48.86
N TRP A 177 8.48 7.00 -48.46
CA TRP A 177 7.04 6.78 -48.33
C TRP A 177 6.25 7.97 -48.87
N THR A 178 5.01 7.72 -49.28
CA THR A 178 4.07 8.77 -49.68
C THR A 178 3.58 9.56 -48.46
N THR A 179 3.07 10.76 -48.69
CA THR A 179 2.51 11.62 -47.63
C THR A 179 1.31 11.01 -46.91
N ALA A 180 0.55 10.12 -47.58
CA ALA A 180 -0.53 9.35 -46.98
C ALA A 180 0.02 8.24 -46.06
N GLU A 181 0.91 7.38 -46.57
CA GLU A 181 1.58 6.33 -45.78
C GLU A 181 2.28 6.92 -44.54
N MET A 182 2.97 8.06 -44.67
CA MET A 182 3.65 8.72 -43.55
C MET A 182 2.69 9.28 -42.51
N LYS A 183 1.51 9.77 -42.90
CA LYS A 183 0.50 10.24 -41.95
C LYS A 183 -0.04 9.06 -41.12
N GLU A 184 -0.47 7.99 -41.78
CA GLU A 184 -0.96 6.78 -41.13
C GLU A 184 0.10 6.15 -40.22
N MET A 185 1.37 6.15 -40.66
CA MET A 185 2.50 5.68 -39.86
C MET A 185 2.70 6.53 -38.61
N LYS A 186 2.73 7.87 -38.71
CA LYS A 186 2.92 8.75 -37.56
C LYS A 186 1.75 8.69 -36.56
N GLU A 187 0.52 8.50 -37.04
CA GLU A 187 -0.65 8.24 -36.18
C GLU A 187 -0.49 6.90 -35.41
N MET A 188 -0.04 5.84 -36.07
CA MET A 188 0.22 4.54 -35.43
C MET A 188 1.45 4.54 -34.51
N GLU A 189 2.49 5.30 -34.83
CA GLU A 189 3.65 5.55 -33.95
C GLU A 189 3.21 6.29 -32.69
N LEU A 190 2.37 7.33 -32.79
CA LEU A 190 1.84 8.08 -31.65
C LEU A 190 0.99 7.19 -30.72
N ILE A 191 0.11 6.37 -31.28
CA ILE A 191 -0.72 5.41 -30.50
C ILE A 191 0.18 4.39 -29.77
N ARG A 192 1.26 3.93 -30.41
CA ARG A 192 2.24 3.01 -29.80
C ARG A 192 3.02 3.70 -28.68
N ALA A 193 3.50 4.93 -28.92
CA ALA A 193 4.23 5.74 -27.95
C ALA A 193 3.37 6.01 -26.70
N GLN A 194 2.13 6.46 -26.86
CA GLN A 194 1.20 6.67 -25.73
C GLN A 194 0.94 5.40 -24.92
N ARG A 195 0.85 4.23 -25.58
CA ARG A 195 0.76 2.93 -24.89
C ARG A 195 2.03 2.62 -24.09
N GLN A 196 3.22 2.86 -24.65
CA GLN A 196 4.49 2.65 -23.95
C GLN A 196 4.65 3.58 -22.74
N VAL A 197 4.24 4.85 -22.82
CA VAL A 197 4.16 5.77 -21.67
C VAL A 197 3.23 5.21 -20.59
N HIS A 198 2.04 4.75 -20.97
CA HIS A 198 1.07 4.17 -20.04
C HIS A 198 1.61 2.92 -19.33
N ASP A 199 2.16 1.96 -20.09
CA ASP A 199 2.64 0.69 -19.54
C ASP A 199 3.91 0.89 -18.68
N ALA A 200 4.79 1.84 -19.03
CA ALA A 200 5.92 2.24 -18.20
C ALA A 200 5.48 2.88 -16.87
N LEU A 201 4.52 3.81 -16.89
CA LEU A 201 3.98 4.40 -15.66
C LEU A 201 3.27 3.35 -14.79
N LYS A 202 2.49 2.47 -15.43
CA LYS A 202 1.76 1.36 -14.80
C LYS A 202 2.69 0.33 -14.17
N HIS A 203 3.86 0.06 -14.76
CA HIS A 203 4.90 -0.75 -14.14
C HIS A 203 5.30 -0.19 -12.77
N TRP A 204 5.60 1.11 -12.69
CA TRP A 204 5.99 1.75 -11.42
C TRP A 204 4.84 1.85 -10.41
N VAL A 205 3.63 2.19 -10.86
CA VAL A 205 2.43 2.18 -10.00
C VAL A 205 2.19 0.79 -9.41
N ASN A 206 2.37 -0.28 -10.20
CA ASN A 206 2.26 -1.66 -9.73
C ASN A 206 3.42 -2.06 -8.80
N PHE A 207 4.65 -1.62 -9.07
CA PHE A 207 5.81 -1.91 -8.22
C PHE A 207 5.65 -1.34 -6.81
N PHE A 208 5.19 -0.08 -6.67
CA PHE A 208 4.89 0.50 -5.36
C PHE A 208 3.59 -0.05 -4.76
N GLY A 209 2.53 -0.21 -5.56
CA GLY A 209 1.22 -0.72 -5.12
C GLY A 209 1.25 -2.15 -4.57
N ASN A 210 2.08 -3.03 -5.15
CA ASN A 210 2.22 -4.42 -4.74
C ASN A 210 3.42 -4.65 -3.77
N SER A 211 4.08 -3.57 -3.31
CA SER A 211 5.25 -3.67 -2.45
C SER A 211 4.89 -4.10 -1.03
N LYS A 212 5.58 -5.13 -0.52
CA LYS A 212 5.55 -5.47 0.92
C LYS A 212 6.39 -4.51 1.79
N LYS A 213 7.20 -3.63 1.16
CA LYS A 213 8.12 -2.69 1.82
C LYS A 213 7.58 -1.26 1.88
N TYR A 214 6.75 -0.87 0.91
CA TYR A 214 6.21 0.48 0.75
C TYR A 214 4.70 0.44 0.92
N HIS A 215 4.18 1.23 1.85
CA HIS A 215 2.75 1.21 2.17
C HIS A 215 2.07 2.44 1.60
N LYS A 216 0.96 2.25 0.88
CA LYS A 216 0.10 3.35 0.46
C LYS A 216 -0.48 4.03 1.69
N VAL A 217 -0.24 5.34 1.84
CA VAL A 217 -0.75 6.16 2.95
C VAL A 217 -1.84 7.13 2.52
N GLY A 218 -1.93 7.50 1.25
CA GLY A 218 -2.88 8.52 0.82
C GLY A 218 -2.75 8.95 -0.65
N TYR A 219 -3.19 10.18 -0.93
CA TYR A 219 -3.23 10.78 -2.26
C TYR A 219 -2.77 12.25 -2.26
N VAL A 220 -2.23 12.70 -3.39
CA VAL A 220 -1.85 14.10 -3.59
C VAL A 220 -3.07 14.90 -4.04
N LYS A 221 -3.51 15.83 -3.20
CA LYS A 221 -4.58 16.80 -3.50
C LYS A 221 -4.06 17.84 -4.50
N ARG A 222 -4.79 18.04 -5.59
CA ARG A 222 -4.49 19.04 -6.63
C ARG A 222 -5.75 19.82 -7.00
N GLU A 223 -5.57 21.02 -7.56
CA GLU A 223 -6.69 21.76 -8.13
C GLU A 223 -7.27 21.05 -9.36
N LYS A 224 -8.56 21.29 -9.64
CA LYS A 224 -9.13 20.92 -10.93
C LYS A 224 -8.42 21.72 -12.04
N ASN A 225 -8.10 21.05 -13.14
CA ASN A 225 -7.41 21.63 -14.31
C ASN A 225 -6.02 22.26 -14.01
N TRP A 226 -5.34 21.86 -12.93
CA TRP A 226 -3.98 22.34 -12.59
C TRP A 226 -2.96 22.21 -13.74
N LEU A 227 -3.14 21.20 -14.59
CA LEU A 227 -2.29 20.89 -15.75
C LEU A 227 -2.40 21.92 -16.89
N GLU A 228 -3.58 22.52 -17.06
CA GLU A 228 -3.83 23.56 -18.09
C GLU A 228 -3.15 24.88 -17.74
N LYS A 229 -2.94 25.13 -16.43
CA LYS A 229 -2.21 26.31 -15.91
C LYS A 229 -0.69 26.22 -16.09
N GLN A 230 -0.15 25.06 -16.50
CA GLN A 230 1.28 24.83 -16.64
C GLN A 230 1.66 24.59 -18.10
N PRO A 231 2.75 25.22 -18.61
CA PRO A 231 3.23 24.97 -19.96
C PRO A 231 3.58 23.49 -20.17
N ARG A 232 3.46 22.98 -21.41
CA ARG A 232 3.96 21.65 -21.76
C ARG A 232 5.47 21.62 -21.48
N ARG A 233 5.92 20.65 -20.69
CA ARG A 233 7.34 20.43 -20.44
C ARG A 233 7.94 19.61 -21.57
N GLU A 234 9.08 20.05 -22.07
CA GLU A 234 9.93 19.32 -23.01
C GLU A 234 10.53 18.06 -22.35
N LEU A 235 11.14 17.19 -23.15
CA LEU A 235 11.94 16.08 -22.63
C LEU A 235 13.24 16.61 -22.01
N CYS A 236 13.65 15.99 -20.90
CA CYS A 236 15.00 16.13 -20.39
C CYS A 236 16.06 15.67 -21.42
N ALA A 237 17.26 16.22 -21.34
CA ALA A 237 18.32 15.95 -22.31
C ALA A 237 18.67 14.45 -22.48
N PRO A 238 18.75 13.61 -21.41
CA PRO A 238 18.99 12.17 -21.57
C PRO A 238 17.88 11.44 -22.35
N ALA A 239 16.61 11.75 -22.08
CA ALA A 239 15.48 11.14 -22.79
C ALA A 239 15.44 11.57 -24.26
N GLN A 240 15.75 12.84 -24.57
CA GLN A 240 15.84 13.33 -25.95
C GLN A 240 17.04 12.74 -26.70
N GLN A 241 18.18 12.48 -26.03
CA GLN A 241 19.35 11.80 -26.61
C GLN A 241 19.13 10.30 -26.85
N GLY A 242 18.26 9.65 -26.07
CA GLY A 242 17.91 8.23 -26.25
C GLY A 242 17.05 7.92 -27.49
N ARG A 243 16.60 8.95 -28.23
CA ARG A 243 15.72 8.78 -29.39
C ARG A 243 16.52 8.40 -30.65
N SER A 244 16.09 7.34 -31.32
CA SER A 244 16.65 6.89 -32.60
C SER A 244 15.89 7.46 -33.80
N LYS A 245 16.53 7.52 -34.97
CA LYS A 245 15.85 7.79 -36.25
C LYS A 245 14.91 6.64 -36.64
N ARG A 246 13.92 6.94 -37.48
CA ARG A 246 13.06 5.93 -38.12
C ARG A 246 13.92 4.93 -38.91
N LYS A 247 13.57 3.63 -38.89
CA LYS A 247 14.26 2.62 -39.71
C LYS A 247 13.86 2.78 -41.18
N PRO A 248 14.78 2.74 -42.16
CA PRO A 248 14.44 2.85 -43.58
C PRO A 248 13.66 1.63 -44.08
N ARG A 249 12.84 1.84 -45.12
CA ARG A 249 11.84 0.89 -45.65
C ARG A 249 12.41 -0.49 -46.03
N HIS A 250 13.72 -0.57 -46.26
CA HIS A 250 14.43 -1.77 -46.69
C HIS A 250 15.59 -2.20 -45.76
N SER A 251 15.68 -1.71 -44.52
CA SER A 251 16.63 -2.28 -43.55
C SER A 251 16.26 -3.75 -43.27
N LYS A 252 17.20 -4.67 -43.48
CA LYS A 252 17.04 -6.05 -42.99
C LYS A 252 16.93 -6.04 -41.47
N GLU A 253 16.01 -6.84 -40.93
CA GLU A 253 16.00 -7.13 -39.50
C GLU A 253 17.13 -8.11 -39.18
N GLU A 254 18.25 -7.58 -38.70
CA GLU A 254 19.20 -8.38 -37.92
C GLU A 254 18.51 -8.80 -36.61
N LYS A 255 18.59 -10.09 -36.30
CA LYS A 255 17.91 -10.78 -35.19
C LYS A 255 18.88 -11.14 -34.08
#